data_AF-A0A352PXB0-F1
#
_entry.id   AF-A0A352PXB0-F1
#
_cell.length_a   1.000
_cell.length_b   1.000
_cell.length_c   1.000
_cell.angle_alpha   90.00
_cell.angle_beta   90.00
_cell.angle_gamma   90.00
#
_symmetry.space_group_name_H-M   'P 1'
#
loop_
_entity.id
_entity.type
_entity.pdbx_description
1 polymer ?
#
loop_
_entity_poly.entity_id
_entity_poly.type
_entity_poly.pdbx_seq_one_letter_code
_entity_poly.pdbx_strand_id
1 'polypeptide(L)'
;PPKGEPQPPPEEKLLRAIFGEKAGAVKDTSLRVPPGVEGIVIDAKVFSRKGVDKDERTRMIEDEEIARLMKDQRDELEIIKKSAARRLARILGGRTVEKTIKDGKKVHLKDGDVLTEDILTDLPSNVWRQLNVGTDPAAYLEVEAICESYREQTELVKGIFDEKIDKLKR
;
A
#
# COMPACT_ATOMS: atom_id res chain seq x y z
N PRO A 1 -18.39 5.75 -50.32
CA PRO A 1 -17.05 6.19 -50.79
C PRO A 1 -16.41 7.16 -49.79
N PRO A 2 -15.21 6.89 -49.26
CA PRO A 2 -14.52 7.84 -48.41
C PRO A 2 -14.18 9.08 -49.24
N LYS A 3 -14.65 10.25 -48.81
CA LYS A 3 -14.19 11.53 -49.37
C LYS A 3 -12.70 11.63 -49.04
N GLY A 4 -11.85 11.71 -50.06
CA GLY A 4 -10.42 11.96 -49.87
C GLY A 4 -10.22 13.25 -49.07
N GLU A 5 -9.17 13.27 -48.27
CA GLU A 5 -8.84 14.43 -47.43
C GLU A 5 -8.76 15.70 -48.30
N PRO A 6 -9.46 16.79 -47.93
CA PRO A 6 -9.40 18.03 -48.69
C PRO A 6 -7.98 18.58 -48.67
N GLN A 7 -7.53 19.10 -49.81
CA GLN A 7 -6.20 19.69 -49.95
C GLN A 7 -6.06 20.87 -48.96
N PRO A 8 -5.00 20.91 -48.13
CA PRO A 8 -4.81 21.99 -47.17
C PRO A 8 -4.60 23.33 -47.92
N PRO A 9 -5.03 24.45 -47.33
CA PRO A 9 -4.87 25.76 -47.93
C PRO A 9 -3.39 26.10 -48.16
N PRO A 10 -3.07 26.95 -49.15
CA PRO A 10 -1.69 27.30 -49.52
C PRO A 10 -0.85 27.78 -48.32
N GLU A 11 -1.47 28.45 -47.36
CA GLU A 11 -0.87 28.99 -46.14
C GLU A 11 -0.43 27.86 -45.18
N GLU A 12 -1.29 26.86 -44.93
CA GLU A 12 -0.93 25.68 -44.13
C GLU A 12 0.14 24.84 -44.81
N LYS A 13 0.11 24.76 -46.15
CA LYS A 13 1.13 24.07 -46.93
C LYS A 13 2.50 24.75 -46.80
N LEU A 14 2.53 26.10 -46.81
CA LEU A 14 3.76 26.86 -46.61
C LEU A 14 4.29 26.71 -45.17
N LEU A 15 3.41 26.79 -44.17
CA LEU A 15 3.79 26.59 -42.76
C LEU A 15 4.31 25.17 -42.51
N ARG A 16 3.68 24.15 -43.10
CA ARG A 16 4.16 22.75 -43.04
C ARG A 16 5.51 22.56 -43.73
N ALA A 17 5.81 23.32 -44.79
CA ALA A 17 7.11 23.28 -45.46
C ALA A 17 8.23 23.95 -44.65
N ILE A 18 7.91 25.00 -43.88
CA ILE A 18 8.88 25.73 -43.05
C ILE A 18 9.09 25.03 -41.69
N PHE A 19 8.03 24.50 -41.08
CA PHE A 19 8.05 23.95 -39.71
C PHE A 19 7.92 22.41 -39.65
N GLY A 20 7.75 21.72 -40.79
CA GLY A 20 7.59 20.27 -40.88
C GLY A 20 6.16 19.76 -40.62
N GLU A 21 5.93 18.45 -40.82
CA GLU A 21 4.59 17.82 -40.71
C GLU A 21 3.92 17.96 -39.34
N LYS A 22 4.68 18.18 -38.26
CA LYS A 22 4.16 18.31 -36.89
C LYS A 22 3.48 19.65 -36.61
N ALA A 23 3.68 20.66 -37.44
CA ALA A 23 3.18 22.02 -37.17
C ALA A 23 1.71 22.24 -37.59
N GLY A 24 1.17 21.44 -38.51
CA GLY A 24 -0.16 21.66 -39.10
C GLY A 24 -1.28 20.74 -38.60
N ALA A 25 -1.00 19.74 -37.77
CA ALA A 25 -1.94 18.67 -37.49
C ALA A 25 -2.67 18.78 -36.14
N VAL A 26 -2.44 19.84 -35.36
CA VAL A 26 -3.03 19.98 -34.02
C VAL A 26 -3.89 21.24 -33.98
N LYS A 27 -5.21 21.04 -33.91
CA LYS A 27 -6.17 22.10 -33.67
C LYS A 27 -6.41 22.20 -32.17
N ASP A 28 -6.36 23.41 -31.60
CA ASP A 28 -6.73 23.64 -30.20
C ASP A 28 -8.22 23.32 -30.01
N THR A 29 -8.50 22.26 -29.27
CA THR A 29 -9.84 21.84 -28.83
C THR A 29 -9.95 21.81 -27.30
N SER A 30 -9.13 22.62 -26.62
CA SER A 30 -9.14 22.74 -25.16
C SER A 30 -10.51 23.14 -24.62
N LEU A 31 -10.89 22.57 -23.48
CA LEU A 31 -12.08 22.98 -22.74
C LEU A 31 -11.80 24.34 -22.09
N ARG A 32 -12.65 25.33 -22.40
CA ARG A 32 -12.56 26.69 -21.85
C ARG A 32 -13.80 27.00 -21.05
N VAL A 33 -13.65 27.91 -20.08
CA VAL A 33 -14.77 28.40 -19.27
C VAL A 33 -15.77 29.13 -20.19
N PRO A 34 -17.09 28.83 -20.09
CA PRO A 34 -18.11 29.56 -20.83
C PRO A 34 -18.11 31.06 -20.49
N PRO A 35 -18.52 31.93 -21.41
CA PRO A 35 -18.58 33.37 -21.14
C PRO A 35 -19.55 33.69 -19.99
N GLY A 36 -19.17 34.63 -19.13
CA GLY A 36 -20.00 35.09 -18.00
C GLY A 36 -19.88 34.27 -16.72
N VAL A 37 -18.97 33.29 -16.65
CA VAL A 37 -18.68 32.51 -15.44
C VAL A 37 -17.27 32.83 -14.95
N GLU A 38 -17.14 33.17 -13.66
CA GLU A 38 -15.87 33.44 -12.98
C GLU A 38 -15.81 32.64 -11.67
N GLY A 39 -14.60 32.26 -11.24
CA GLY A 39 -14.41 31.51 -10.00
C GLY A 39 -13.00 30.97 -9.83
N ILE A 40 -12.80 30.24 -8.73
CA ILE A 40 -11.53 29.59 -8.38
C ILE A 40 -11.70 28.08 -8.56
N VAL A 41 -10.73 27.42 -9.20
CA VAL A 41 -10.70 25.95 -9.33
C VAL A 41 -10.38 25.33 -7.97
N ILE A 42 -11.29 24.52 -7.44
CA ILE A 42 -11.13 23.87 -6.13
C ILE A 42 -10.50 22.47 -6.28
N ASP A 43 -10.90 21.72 -7.31
CA ASP A 43 -10.45 20.34 -7.53
C ASP A 43 -10.45 20.00 -9.03
N ALA A 44 -9.55 19.10 -9.44
CA ALA A 44 -9.47 18.59 -10.81
C ALA A 44 -9.14 17.09 -10.78
N LYS A 45 -10.04 16.28 -11.34
CA LYS A 45 -9.89 14.81 -11.42
C LYS A 45 -9.60 14.39 -12.84
N VAL A 46 -8.51 13.63 -13.01
CA VAL A 46 -8.11 13.06 -14.30
C VAL A 46 -8.54 11.60 -14.33
N PHE A 47 -9.27 11.21 -15.36
CA PHE A 47 -9.67 9.83 -15.60
C PHE A 47 -8.99 9.31 -16.85
N SER A 48 -8.13 8.31 -16.69
CA SER A 48 -7.42 7.66 -17.80
C SER A 48 -8.13 6.37 -18.18
N ARG A 49 -8.26 6.11 -19.49
CA ARG A 49 -8.75 4.82 -19.98
C ARG A 49 -7.65 3.79 -19.89
N LYS A 50 -8.02 2.54 -19.58
CA LYS A 50 -7.09 1.41 -19.51
C LYS A 50 -6.31 1.25 -20.83
N GLY A 51 -4.98 1.29 -20.76
CA GLY A 51 -4.09 1.11 -21.91
C GLY A 51 -3.63 2.38 -22.62
N VAL A 52 -3.98 3.57 -22.13
CA VAL A 52 -3.34 4.84 -22.56
C VAL A 52 -2.14 5.12 -21.66
N ASP A 53 -1.04 5.61 -22.22
CA ASP A 53 0.12 6.01 -21.44
C ASP A 53 -0.27 7.06 -20.41
N LYS A 54 -0.06 6.73 -19.13
CA LYS A 54 -0.28 7.66 -18.02
C LYS A 54 0.75 8.78 -18.12
N ASP A 55 0.28 10.02 -18.09
CA ASP A 55 1.15 11.19 -17.99
C ASP A 55 1.91 11.21 -16.65
N GLU A 56 3.00 11.96 -16.60
CA GLU A 56 3.87 12.03 -15.43
C GLU A 56 3.14 12.52 -14.17
N ARG A 57 2.21 13.48 -14.31
CA ARG A 57 1.44 14.02 -13.19
C ARG A 57 0.48 12.98 -12.63
N THR A 58 -0.20 12.21 -13.50
CA THR A 58 -1.07 11.10 -13.09
C THR A 58 -0.27 10.04 -12.33
N ARG A 59 0.94 9.69 -12.79
CA ARG A 59 1.80 8.74 -12.07
C ARG A 59 2.21 9.24 -10.68
N MET A 60 2.60 10.52 -10.57
CA MET A 60 2.96 11.12 -9.28
C MET A 60 1.81 11.05 -8.26
N ILE A 61 0.59 11.36 -8.69
CA ILE A 61 -0.59 11.30 -7.82
C ILE A 61 -0.87 9.86 -7.37
N GLU A 62 -0.77 8.89 -8.29
CA GLU A 62 -0.95 7.47 -7.96
C GLU A 62 0.13 6.96 -7.00
N ASP A 63 1.39 7.28 -7.25
CA ASP A 63 2.52 6.87 -6.40
C ASP A 63 2.40 7.45 -4.98
N GLU A 64 1.97 8.72 -4.86
CA GLU A 64 1.72 9.34 -3.56
C GLU A 64 0.57 8.65 -2.81
N GLU A 65 -0.51 8.30 -3.51
CA GLU A 65 -1.65 7.59 -2.92
C GLU A 65 -1.27 6.16 -2.50
N ILE A 66 -0.49 5.45 -3.33
CA ILE A 66 0.04 4.12 -2.99
C ILE A 66 0.95 4.23 -1.77
N ALA A 67 1.82 5.24 -1.70
CA ALA A 67 2.69 5.46 -0.56
C ALA A 67 1.91 5.72 0.74
N ARG A 68 0.82 6.51 0.66
CA ARG A 68 -0.13 6.70 1.76
C ARG A 68 -0.73 5.36 2.22
N LEU A 69 -1.29 4.58 1.30
CA LEU A 69 -1.88 3.28 1.63
C LEU A 69 -0.87 2.29 2.22
N MET A 70 0.37 2.27 1.74
CA MET A 70 1.42 1.42 2.29
C MET A 70 1.84 1.86 3.70
N LYS A 71 1.78 3.15 4.00
CA LYS A 71 2.01 3.67 5.35
C LYS A 71 0.88 3.23 6.28
N ASP A 72 -0.37 3.43 5.87
CA ASP A 72 -1.54 3.04 6.65
C ASP A 72 -1.55 1.52 6.92
N GLN A 73 -1.21 0.71 5.91
CA GLN A 73 -1.06 -0.75 6.07
C GLN A 73 -0.01 -1.08 7.15
N ARG A 74 1.15 -0.43 7.13
CA ARG A 74 2.19 -0.65 8.15
C ARG A 74 1.71 -0.27 9.55
N ASP A 75 1.06 0.88 9.68
CA ASP A 75 0.57 1.37 10.96
C ASP A 75 -0.52 0.43 11.53
N GLU A 76 -1.42 -0.07 10.68
CA GLU A 76 -2.45 -1.03 11.08
C GLU A 76 -1.86 -2.38 11.50
N LEU A 77 -0.87 -2.88 10.75
CA LEU A 77 -0.13 -4.09 11.12
C LEU A 77 0.64 -3.94 12.44
N GLU A 78 1.23 -2.77 12.70
CA GLU A 78 1.87 -2.50 13.99
C GLU A 78 0.87 -2.51 15.14
N ILE A 79 -0.31 -1.92 14.97
CA ILE A 79 -1.36 -1.90 15.99
C ILE A 79 -1.81 -3.33 16.32
N ILE A 80 -2.02 -4.16 15.29
CA ILE A 80 -2.40 -5.57 15.44
C ILE A 80 -1.28 -6.33 16.16
N LYS A 81 -0.01 -6.10 15.79
CA LYS A 81 1.15 -6.72 16.46
C LYS A 81 1.24 -6.33 17.93
N LYS A 82 1.14 -5.04 18.26
CA LYS A 82 1.17 -4.52 19.65
C LYS A 82 0.02 -5.07 20.48
N SER A 83 -1.18 -5.13 19.90
CA SER A 83 -2.36 -5.72 20.56
C SER A 83 -2.18 -7.20 20.87
N ALA A 84 -1.67 -7.99 19.92
CA ALA A 84 -1.37 -9.39 20.12
C ALA A 84 -0.25 -9.60 21.16
N ALA A 85 0.84 -8.84 21.07
CA ALA A 85 1.94 -8.89 22.03
C ALA A 85 1.48 -8.55 23.46
N ARG A 86 0.62 -7.54 23.63
CA ARG A 86 0.03 -7.21 24.92
C ARG A 86 -0.84 -8.34 25.49
N ARG A 87 -1.62 -9.01 24.64
CA ARG A 87 -2.42 -10.18 25.05
C ARG A 87 -1.52 -11.33 25.50
N LEU A 88 -0.44 -11.60 24.75
CA LEU A 88 0.57 -12.58 25.14
C LEU A 88 1.25 -12.19 26.47
N ALA A 89 1.58 -10.91 26.65
CA ALA A 89 2.19 -10.40 27.89
C ALA A 89 1.28 -10.56 29.12
N ARG A 90 -0.04 -10.59 28.97
CA ARG A 90 -0.95 -10.87 30.11
C ARG A 90 -0.88 -12.32 30.58
N ILE A 91 -0.64 -13.25 29.67
CA ILE A 91 -0.59 -14.70 29.95
C ILE A 91 0.82 -15.11 30.40
N LEU A 92 1.82 -14.57 29.71
CA LEU A 92 3.23 -14.94 29.82
C LEU A 92 4.07 -13.95 30.63
N GLY A 93 3.53 -12.76 30.94
CA GLY A 93 4.24 -11.68 31.61
C GLY A 93 4.78 -12.09 32.97
N GLY A 94 6.07 -11.82 33.19
CA GLY A 94 6.76 -12.19 34.42
C GLY A 94 7.27 -13.64 34.46
N ARG A 95 7.00 -14.45 33.43
CA ARG A 95 7.64 -15.76 33.26
C ARG A 95 9.00 -15.61 32.58
N THR A 96 9.93 -16.49 32.94
CA THR A 96 11.24 -16.59 32.31
C THR A 96 11.21 -17.59 31.15
N VAL A 97 11.99 -17.31 30.12
CA VAL A 97 12.20 -18.23 29.00
C VAL A 97 13.00 -19.44 29.48
N GLU A 98 12.43 -20.65 29.40
CA GLU A 98 13.10 -21.90 29.81
C GLU A 98 14.02 -22.50 28.73
N LYS A 99 13.84 -22.08 27.47
CA LYS A 99 14.62 -22.57 26.33
C LYS A 99 14.95 -21.41 25.42
N THR A 100 16.22 -21.29 25.04
CA THR A 100 16.67 -20.28 24.09
C THR A 100 15.85 -20.34 22.79
N ILE A 101 15.13 -19.27 22.49
CA ILE A 101 14.30 -19.16 21.28
C ILE A 101 15.17 -18.64 20.14
N LYS A 102 15.18 -19.39 19.03
CA LYS A 102 15.99 -19.10 17.85
C LYS A 102 15.13 -19.12 16.60
N ASP A 103 15.41 -18.19 15.70
CA ASP A 103 14.90 -18.20 14.33
C ASP A 103 16.09 -18.46 13.39
N GLY A 104 16.21 -19.70 12.92
CA GLY A 104 17.39 -20.17 12.20
C GLY A 104 18.69 -19.99 12.99
N LYS A 105 19.58 -19.11 12.52
CA LYS A 105 20.87 -18.79 13.17
C LYS A 105 20.77 -17.66 14.20
N LYS A 106 19.67 -16.90 14.25
CA LYS A 106 19.52 -15.73 15.12
C LYS A 106 18.86 -16.13 16.43
N VAL A 107 19.52 -15.81 17.54
CA VAL A 107 18.96 -15.98 18.89
C VAL A 107 18.11 -14.76 19.21
N HIS A 108 16.83 -14.97 19.53
CA HIS A 108 15.91 -13.91 19.89
C HIS A 108 15.81 -13.75 21.41
N LEU A 109 15.74 -14.86 22.14
CA LEU A 109 15.71 -14.86 23.61
C LEU A 109 16.64 -15.94 24.16
N LYS A 110 17.35 -15.61 25.23
CA LYS A 110 18.20 -16.53 25.99
C LYS A 110 17.41 -17.17 27.11
N ASP A 111 17.93 -18.28 27.61
CA ASP A 111 17.40 -18.92 28.82
C ASP A 111 17.49 -17.94 30.00
N GLY A 112 16.41 -17.81 30.76
CA GLY A 112 16.28 -16.88 31.89
C GLY A 112 15.82 -15.46 31.54
N ASP A 113 15.66 -15.08 30.26
CA ASP A 113 15.13 -13.77 29.90
C ASP A 113 13.66 -13.64 30.35
N VAL A 114 13.30 -12.50 30.94
CA VAL A 114 11.93 -12.23 31.41
C VAL A 114 11.07 -11.77 30.25
N LEU A 115 9.92 -12.39 30.06
CA LEU A 115 8.94 -11.99 29.04
C LEU A 115 8.24 -10.70 29.47
N THR A 116 8.54 -9.60 28.77
CA THR A 116 7.91 -8.28 28.92
C THR A 116 7.13 -7.91 27.65
N GLU A 117 6.20 -6.94 27.75
CA GLU A 117 5.41 -6.46 26.59
C GLU A 117 6.33 -5.93 25.46
N ASP A 118 7.41 -5.23 25.83
CA ASP A 118 8.37 -4.67 24.86
C ASP A 118 9.11 -5.77 24.09
N ILE A 119 9.61 -6.79 24.82
CA ILE A 119 10.30 -7.94 24.21
C ILE A 119 9.36 -8.72 23.27
N LEU A 120 8.11 -8.92 23.69
CA LEU A 120 7.11 -9.63 22.88
C LEU A 120 6.69 -8.84 21.63
N THR A 121 6.68 -7.50 21.73
CA THR A 121 6.40 -6.59 20.62
C THR A 121 7.53 -6.59 19.60
N ASP A 122 8.78 -6.70 20.03
CA ASP A 122 9.95 -6.76 19.15
C ASP A 122 10.18 -8.15 18.54
N LEU A 123 9.71 -9.20 19.21
CA LEU A 123 9.80 -10.56 18.70
C LEU A 123 9.06 -10.72 17.36
N PRO A 124 9.62 -11.49 16.41
CA PRO A 124 8.87 -11.84 15.22
C PRO A 124 7.78 -12.86 15.57
N SER A 125 6.63 -12.75 14.91
CA SER A 125 5.43 -13.54 15.25
C SER A 125 5.58 -15.04 14.96
N ASN A 126 6.54 -15.43 14.12
CA ASN A 126 6.88 -16.82 13.84
C ASN A 126 7.43 -17.56 15.07
N VAL A 127 8.09 -16.84 15.99
CA VAL A 127 8.64 -17.45 17.21
C VAL A 127 7.69 -17.40 18.40
N TRP A 128 6.55 -16.69 18.31
CA TRP A 128 5.56 -16.65 19.39
C TRP A 128 5.03 -18.04 19.77
N ARG A 129 4.95 -18.97 18.81
CA ARG A 129 4.56 -20.38 19.08
C ARG A 129 5.60 -21.17 19.86
N GLN A 130 6.84 -20.71 19.89
CA GLN A 130 7.94 -21.33 20.63
C GLN A 130 8.02 -20.82 22.08
N LEU A 131 7.25 -19.79 22.43
CA LEU A 131 7.17 -19.28 23.80
C LEU A 131 6.61 -20.39 24.69
N ASN A 132 7.40 -20.80 25.68
CA ASN A 132 6.99 -21.88 26.55
C ASN A 132 5.92 -21.38 27.53
N VAL A 133 4.80 -22.08 27.58
CA VAL A 133 3.68 -21.78 28.48
C VAL A 133 3.69 -22.74 29.69
N GLY A 134 4.85 -23.29 30.04
CA GLY A 134 4.92 -24.35 31.05
C GLY A 134 4.03 -25.54 30.70
N THR A 135 3.67 -26.35 31.70
CA THR A 135 2.85 -27.57 31.51
C THR A 135 1.35 -27.31 31.53
N ASP A 136 0.89 -26.05 31.50
CA ASP A 136 -0.53 -25.70 31.60
C ASP A 136 -1.22 -25.79 30.22
N PRO A 137 -2.10 -26.78 29.99
CA PRO A 137 -2.76 -26.96 28.70
C PRO A 137 -3.69 -25.80 28.32
N ALA A 138 -4.27 -25.11 29.31
CA ALA A 138 -5.19 -24.00 29.06
C ALA A 138 -4.44 -22.79 28.50
N ALA A 139 -3.29 -22.47 29.09
CA ALA A 139 -2.47 -21.34 28.67
C ALA A 139 -1.84 -21.58 27.28
N TYR A 140 -1.50 -22.83 26.93
CA TYR A 140 -1.06 -23.18 25.58
C TYR A 140 -2.15 -22.89 24.53
N LEU A 141 -3.39 -23.33 24.80
CA LEU A 141 -4.53 -23.12 23.91
C LEU A 141 -4.81 -21.62 23.70
N GLU A 142 -4.71 -20.80 24.75
CA GLU A 142 -4.89 -19.35 24.62
C GLU A 142 -3.79 -18.68 23.78
N VAL A 143 -2.53 -19.08 23.94
CA VAL A 143 -1.41 -18.57 23.12
C VAL A 143 -1.59 -18.94 21.66
N GLU A 144 -2.01 -20.18 21.38
CA GLU A 144 -2.30 -20.65 20.03
C GLU A 144 -3.45 -19.85 19.39
N ALA A 145 -4.55 -19.66 20.12
CA ALA A 145 -5.68 -18.84 19.65
C ALA A 145 -5.29 -17.38 19.37
N ILE A 146 -4.41 -16.78 20.18
CA ILE A 146 -3.89 -15.43 19.93
C ILE A 146 -3.03 -15.40 18.65
N CYS A 147 -2.18 -16.41 18.45
CA CYS A 147 -1.33 -16.49 17.26
C CYS A 147 -2.16 -16.69 15.98
N GLU A 148 -3.20 -17.52 16.02
CA GLU A 148 -4.13 -17.73 14.92
C GLU A 148 -4.91 -16.45 14.60
N SER A 149 -5.52 -15.82 15.61
CA SER A 149 -6.21 -14.54 15.47
C SER A 149 -5.32 -13.44 14.89
N TYR A 150 -4.06 -13.32 15.36
CA TYR A 150 -3.10 -12.37 14.81
C TYR A 150 -2.81 -12.64 13.32
N ARG A 151 -2.64 -13.91 12.95
CA ARG A 151 -2.36 -14.31 11.57
C ARG A 151 -3.54 -13.97 10.66
N GLU A 152 -4.75 -14.35 11.05
CA GLU A 152 -5.97 -14.07 10.28
C GLU A 152 -6.18 -12.57 10.08
N GLN A 153 -6.05 -11.77 11.15
CA GLN A 153 -6.17 -10.32 11.07
C GLN A 153 -5.11 -9.71 10.15
N THR A 154 -3.86 -10.18 10.24
CA THR A 154 -2.76 -9.74 9.38
C THR A 154 -3.03 -10.07 7.92
N GLU A 155 -3.50 -11.28 7.61
CA GLU A 155 -3.82 -11.72 6.25
C GLU A 155 -5.00 -10.93 5.67
N LEU A 156 -6.05 -10.68 6.47
CA LEU A 156 -7.20 -9.88 6.08
C LEU A 156 -6.83 -8.43 5.78
N VAL A 157 -6.07 -7.78 6.66
CA VAL A 157 -5.62 -6.39 6.45
C VAL A 157 -4.75 -6.31 5.19
N LYS A 158 -3.78 -7.23 5.04
CA LYS A 158 -2.94 -7.28 3.83
C LYS A 158 -3.78 -7.42 2.57
N GLY A 159 -4.72 -8.38 2.53
CA GLY A 159 -5.58 -8.58 1.38
C GLY A 159 -6.40 -7.34 1.00
N ILE A 160 -6.98 -6.64 1.99
CA ILE A 160 -7.74 -5.40 1.75
C ILE A 160 -6.85 -4.30 1.15
N PHE A 161 -5.64 -4.10 1.67
CA PHE A 161 -4.73 -3.09 1.16
C PHE A 161 -4.16 -3.45 -0.21
N ASP A 162 -3.85 -4.72 -0.45
CA ASP A 162 -3.37 -5.20 -1.75
C ASP A 162 -4.46 -4.98 -2.82
N GLU A 163 -5.72 -5.29 -2.51
CA GLU A 163 -6.84 -4.98 -3.41
C GLU A 163 -7.01 -3.49 -3.69
N LYS A 164 -6.81 -2.62 -2.69
CA LYS A 164 -6.87 -1.16 -2.87
C LYS A 164 -5.74 -0.66 -3.77
N ILE A 165 -4.52 -1.15 -3.55
CA ILE A 165 -3.34 -0.78 -4.35
C ILE A 165 -3.50 -1.28 -5.80
N ASP A 166 -4.00 -2.49 -6.00
CA ASP A 166 -4.25 -3.04 -7.34
C ASP A 166 -5.31 -2.25 -8.12
N LYS A 167 -6.32 -1.70 -7.43
CA LYS A 167 -7.32 -0.82 -8.05
C LYS A 167 -6.72 0.51 -8.51
N LEU A 168 -5.71 1.04 -7.82
CA LEU A 168 -5.02 2.28 -8.19
C LEU A 168 -4.04 2.08 -9.36
N LYS A 169 -3.42 0.90 -9.46
CA LYS A 169 -2.47 0.60 -10.55
C LYS A 169 -3.15 0.28 -11.89
N ARG A 170 -4.38 -0.24 -11.86
CA ARG A 170 -5.15 -0.67 -13.05
C ARG A 170 -5.56 0.49 -13.96
#